data_AF-A0A6G2KUB6-F1
#
_entry.id   AF-A0A6G2KUB6-F1
#
_cell.length_a   1.000
_cell.length_b   1.000
_cell.length_c   1.000
_cell.angle_alpha   90.00
_cell.angle_beta   90.00
_cell.angle_gamma   90.00
#
_symmetry.space_group_name_H-M   'P 1'
#
loop_
_entity.id
_entity.type
_entity.pdbx_description
1 polymer ?
#
loop_
_entity_poly.entity_id
_entity_poly.type
_entity_poly.pdbx_seq_one_letter_code
_entity_poly.pdbx_strand_id
1 'polypeptide(L)'
;MQLEDMPHKILIIIIILIAMGISAVILVDGSSLQPKAETQPTKLYSCSNFGAELPTASISYDDNDLIRYKLEKYNIDMSPPLKFSGAKAAEYCSFFADGSVPLYCTSTELVRNGEFLGNIHMVGTNDGPSAVLGVVQSDTITSGMEVVTIVTDSITENVFDCMGGISGPWIEQLSERHVVERLTTKSTINGLPMPVLLELTGSPGNYLWKILIGNAT
;
A
#
# COMPACT_ATOMS: atom_id res chain seq x y z
N MET A 1 19.59 20.33 9.32
CA MET A 1 20.37 19.09 9.44
C MET A 1 20.66 18.62 8.03
N GLN A 2 21.90 18.76 7.58
CA GLN A 2 22.32 18.51 6.20
C GLN A 2 22.46 16.99 5.96
N LEU A 3 22.29 16.57 4.72
CA LEU A 3 22.31 15.18 4.23
C LEU A 3 23.64 14.41 4.47
N GLU A 4 24.63 15.04 5.10
CA GLU A 4 25.97 14.48 5.29
C GLU A 4 26.09 13.50 6.45
N ASP A 5 25.06 13.38 7.30
CA ASP A 5 25.11 12.57 8.53
C ASP A 5 24.07 11.44 8.54
N MET A 6 23.80 10.87 7.36
CA MET A 6 23.00 9.64 7.28
C MET A 6 23.96 8.44 7.33
N PRO A 7 23.80 7.50 8.29
CA PRO A 7 24.74 6.40 8.44
C PRO A 7 24.75 5.56 7.17
N HIS A 8 25.94 5.31 6.63
CA HIS A 8 26.18 4.64 5.35
C HIS A 8 25.32 3.39 5.09
N LYS A 9 24.91 2.68 6.14
CA LYS A 9 24.01 1.51 6.07
C LYS A 9 22.60 1.85 5.55
N ILE A 10 22.03 2.99 5.94
CA ILE A 10 20.68 3.43 5.53
C ILE A 10 20.67 3.79 4.04
N LEU A 11 21.69 4.51 3.59
CA LEU A 11 21.84 4.85 2.17
C LEU A 11 21.99 3.61 1.28
N ILE A 12 22.75 2.60 1.74
CA ILE A 12 22.95 1.33 1.02
C ILE A 12 21.63 0.54 0.93
N ILE A 13 20.81 0.52 1.98
CA ILE A 13 19.52 -0.17 1.98
C ILE A 13 18.55 0.49 0.98
N ILE A 14 18.50 1.82 0.94
CA ILE A 14 17.65 2.57 -0.01
C ILE A 14 18.08 2.31 -1.47
N ILE A 15 19.39 2.27 -1.75
CA ILE A 15 19.90 1.98 -3.10
C ILE A 15 19.57 0.54 -3.53
N ILE A 16 19.64 -0.43 -2.61
CA ILE A 16 19.28 -1.83 -2.90
C ILE A 16 17.77 -1.96 -3.22
N LEU A 17 16.90 -1.23 -2.51
CA LEU A 17 15.46 -1.20 -2.77
C LEU A 17 15.13 -0.61 -4.14
N ILE A 18 15.88 0.39 -4.61
CA ILE A 18 15.70 1.01 -5.93
C ILE A 18 16.28 0.12 -7.05
N ALA A 19 17.42 -0.53 -6.81
CA ALA A 19 18.08 -1.39 -7.81
C ALA A 19 17.30 -2.69 -8.10
N MET A 20 16.54 -3.21 -7.13
CA MET A 20 15.68 -4.38 -7.34
C MET A 20 14.42 -4.08 -8.18
N GLY A 21 14.16 -2.81 -8.52
CA GLY A 21 13.08 -2.38 -9.41
C GLY A 21 13.37 -2.48 -10.91
N ILE A 22 14.60 -2.82 -11.33
CA ILE A 22 14.98 -2.87 -12.75
C ILE A 22 15.69 -4.19 -13.09
N SER A 23 14.90 -5.23 -13.33
CA SER A 23 15.19 -6.36 -14.24
C SER A 23 13.93 -7.23 -14.27
N ALA A 24 13.19 -7.31 -15.38
CA ALA A 24 13.58 -8.14 -16.50
C ALA A 24 12.95 -7.66 -17.83
N VAL A 25 13.79 -7.15 -18.73
CA VAL A 25 13.54 -7.24 -20.17
C VAL A 25 14.06 -8.61 -20.60
N ILE A 26 13.16 -9.57 -20.80
CA ILE A 26 13.48 -10.87 -21.40
C ILE A 26 12.78 -10.92 -22.76
N LEU A 27 13.58 -10.79 -23.82
CA LEU A 27 13.22 -11.22 -25.18
C LEU A 27 13.41 -12.74 -25.25
N VAL A 28 12.33 -13.52 -25.12
CA VAL A 28 12.30 -14.94 -25.50
C VAL A 28 10.94 -15.28 -26.12
N ASP A 29 11.00 -15.95 -27.26
CA ASP A 29 9.89 -16.40 -28.10
C ASP A 29 8.81 -17.22 -27.36
N GLY A 30 7.55 -16.88 -27.64
CA GLY A 30 6.50 -17.87 -27.91
C GLY A 30 6.08 -18.83 -26.79
N SER A 31 5.62 -18.31 -25.64
CA SER A 31 4.50 -18.88 -24.85
C SER A 31 4.10 -17.91 -23.75
N SER A 32 2.89 -17.37 -23.85
CA SER A 32 2.32 -16.34 -22.98
C SER A 32 2.22 -16.78 -21.52
N LEU A 33 3.19 -16.38 -20.69
CA LEU A 33 3.06 -16.22 -19.24
C LEU A 33 3.04 -14.73 -18.90
N GLN A 34 2.00 -14.02 -19.35
CA GLN A 34 1.68 -12.74 -18.73
C GLN A 34 0.99 -13.03 -17.38
N PRO A 35 1.34 -12.32 -16.29
CA PRO A 35 0.55 -12.39 -15.06
C PRO A 35 -0.88 -11.97 -15.39
N LYS A 36 -1.81 -12.91 -15.29
CA LYS A 36 -3.22 -12.67 -15.56
C LYS A 36 -3.75 -11.83 -14.41
N ALA A 37 -3.85 -10.52 -14.60
CA ALA A 37 -4.62 -9.66 -13.72
C ALA A 37 -6.08 -10.10 -13.81
N GLU A 38 -6.54 -10.90 -12.84
CA GLU A 38 -7.96 -11.18 -12.70
C GLU A 38 -8.59 -10.03 -11.95
N THR A 39 -9.30 -9.18 -12.67
CA THR A 39 -10.40 -8.42 -12.07
C THR A 39 -11.36 -9.48 -11.55
N GLN A 40 -11.43 -9.68 -10.22
CA GLN A 40 -12.49 -10.51 -9.65
C GLN A 40 -13.80 -10.09 -10.32
N PRO A 41 -14.68 -11.04 -10.70
CA PRO A 41 -15.98 -10.70 -11.25
C PRO A 41 -16.54 -9.64 -10.32
N THR A 42 -16.89 -8.49 -10.90
CA THR A 42 -17.33 -7.31 -10.17
C THR A 42 -18.58 -7.72 -9.41
N LYS A 43 -18.40 -8.33 -8.23
CA LYS A 43 -19.37 -8.22 -7.18
C LYS A 43 -19.24 -6.75 -6.86
N LEU A 44 -20.05 -5.96 -7.56
CA LEU A 44 -20.22 -4.56 -7.31
C LEU A 44 -20.65 -4.55 -5.85
N TYR A 45 -19.70 -4.32 -4.95
CA TYR A 45 -19.98 -4.02 -3.57
C TYR A 45 -20.67 -2.66 -3.64
N SER A 46 -21.97 -2.70 -3.95
CA SER A 46 -22.76 -1.50 -4.00
C SER A 46 -23.10 -1.21 -2.56
N CYS A 47 -22.57 -0.12 -2.04
CA CYS A 47 -23.02 0.43 -0.78
C CYS A 47 -24.46 0.96 -0.85
N SER A 48 -25.27 0.56 -1.85
CA SER A 48 -26.65 0.99 -2.10
C SER A 48 -27.61 0.75 -0.93
N ASN A 49 -27.20 0.01 0.10
CA ASN A 49 -27.96 -0.16 1.34
C ASN A 49 -27.76 1.00 2.33
N PHE A 50 -26.72 1.82 2.15
CA PHE A 50 -26.62 3.15 2.76
C PHE A 50 -27.28 4.12 1.77
N GLY A 51 -28.34 4.80 2.20
CA GLY A 51 -29.06 5.77 1.38
C GLY A 51 -28.11 6.79 0.74
N ALA A 52 -28.54 7.36 -0.39
CA ALA A 52 -27.78 8.28 -1.24
C ALA A 52 -26.77 9.15 -0.47
N GLU A 53 -25.50 9.04 -0.89
CA GLU A 53 -24.28 9.64 -0.32
C GLU A 53 -23.63 8.80 0.80
N LEU A 54 -22.79 7.85 0.37
CA LEU A 54 -21.65 7.46 1.19
C LEU A 54 -20.88 8.73 1.53
N PRO A 55 -20.49 8.95 2.80
CA PRO A 55 -19.51 9.98 3.10
C PRO A 55 -18.32 9.71 2.18
N THR A 56 -17.98 10.66 1.32
CA THR A 56 -16.70 10.60 0.61
C THR A 56 -15.65 10.49 1.70
N ALA A 57 -15.02 9.33 1.82
CA ALA A 57 -13.93 9.13 2.76
C ALA A 57 -12.80 10.06 2.30
N SER A 58 -12.78 11.28 2.84
CA SER A 58 -11.75 12.27 2.57
C SER A 58 -10.60 11.95 3.50
N ILE A 59 -9.44 11.66 2.92
CA ILE A 59 -8.20 11.46 3.69
C ILE A 59 -7.52 12.82 3.83
N SER A 60 -7.01 13.12 5.02
CA SER A 60 -6.18 14.27 5.34
C SER A 60 -4.78 13.81 5.75
N TYR A 61 -3.76 14.66 5.54
CA TYR A 61 -2.43 14.40 6.10
C TYR A 61 -2.43 14.36 7.64
N ASP A 62 -3.42 14.98 8.28
CA ASP A 62 -3.61 14.93 9.73
C ASP A 62 -4.11 13.56 10.22
N ASP A 63 -4.64 12.73 9.31
CA ASP A 63 -5.07 11.36 9.65
C ASP A 63 -3.88 10.46 10.03
N ASN A 64 -2.63 10.88 9.77
CA ASN A 64 -1.44 10.17 10.24
C ASN A 64 -1.46 9.93 11.77
N ASP A 65 -1.97 10.88 12.56
CA ASP A 65 -2.06 10.71 14.01
C ASP A 65 -3.15 9.71 14.41
N LEU A 66 -4.27 9.71 13.68
CA LEU A 66 -5.36 8.75 13.88
C LEU A 66 -4.93 7.33 13.48
N ILE A 67 -4.23 7.19 12.36
CA ILE A 67 -3.68 5.91 11.89
C ILE A 67 -2.68 5.37 12.91
N ARG A 68 -1.74 6.21 13.39
CA ARG A 68 -0.80 5.82 14.45
C ARG A 68 -1.54 5.30 15.68
N TYR A 69 -2.53 6.04 16.18
CA TYR A 69 -3.33 5.62 17.34
C TYR A 69 -4.06 4.27 17.11
N LYS A 70 -4.52 3.99 15.89
CA LYS A 70 -5.15 2.71 15.55
C LYS A 70 -4.12 1.57 15.53
N LEU A 71 -2.94 1.80 14.97
CA LEU A 71 -1.85 0.83 14.87
C LEU A 71 -1.25 0.45 16.24
N GLU A 72 -1.19 1.40 17.18
CA GLU A 72 -0.69 1.18 18.54
C GLU A 72 -1.48 0.07 19.28
N LYS A 73 -2.77 -0.09 18.99
CA LYS A 73 -3.61 -1.19 19.55
C LYS A 73 -3.10 -2.59 19.19
N TYR A 74 -2.32 -2.68 18.13
CA TYR A 74 -1.73 -3.91 17.60
C TYR A 74 -0.21 -3.95 17.78
N ASN A 75 0.35 -3.11 18.67
CA ASN A 75 1.78 -2.96 18.91
C ASN A 75 2.58 -2.67 17.62
N ILE A 76 1.99 -1.94 16.68
CA ILE A 76 2.69 -1.39 15.52
C ILE A 76 2.94 0.09 15.81
N ASP A 77 4.20 0.45 15.94
CA ASP A 77 4.64 1.83 16.06
C ASP A 77 4.72 2.46 14.67
N MET A 78 4.19 3.67 14.53
CA MET A 78 4.27 4.47 13.31
C MET A 78 5.11 5.71 13.58
N SER A 79 6.17 5.92 12.80
CA SER A 79 7.05 7.06 12.96
C SER A 79 6.31 8.38 12.71
N PRO A 80 6.84 9.52 13.20
CA PRO A 80 6.41 10.83 12.71
C PRO A 80 6.54 10.92 11.17
N PRO A 81 5.63 11.62 10.49
CA PRO A 81 5.65 11.71 9.03
C PRO A 81 6.81 12.56 8.53
N LEU A 82 7.63 11.98 7.65
CA LEU A 82 8.54 12.72 6.79
C LEU A 82 7.72 13.37 5.69
N LYS A 83 7.95 14.67 5.44
CA LYS A 83 7.20 15.48 4.48
C LYS A 83 8.07 15.81 3.28
N PHE A 84 7.58 15.55 2.07
CA PHE A 84 8.29 15.87 0.82
C PHE A 84 7.39 16.71 -0.08
N SER A 85 8.01 17.63 -0.83
CA SER A 85 7.32 18.48 -1.79
C SER A 85 8.19 18.74 -3.02
N GLY A 86 7.55 19.08 -4.15
CA GLY A 86 8.22 19.38 -5.41
C GLY A 86 9.12 18.23 -5.89
N ALA A 87 10.35 18.55 -6.30
CA ALA A 87 11.29 17.55 -6.81
C ALA A 87 11.60 16.40 -5.82
N LYS A 88 11.52 16.66 -4.51
CA LYS A 88 11.72 15.61 -3.50
C LYS A 88 10.53 14.66 -3.40
N ALA A 89 9.31 15.16 -3.58
CA ALA A 89 8.14 14.28 -3.67
C ALA A 89 8.23 13.38 -4.91
N ALA A 90 8.75 13.91 -6.03
CA ALA A 90 9.03 13.12 -7.22
C ALA A 90 10.08 12.03 -7.00
N GLU A 91 11.11 12.29 -6.19
CA GLU A 91 12.19 11.33 -5.93
C GLU A 91 11.76 10.23 -4.95
N TYR A 92 11.06 10.61 -3.87
CA TYR A 92 10.77 9.70 -2.76
C TYR A 92 9.34 9.13 -2.78
N CYS A 93 8.46 9.64 -3.65
CA CYS A 93 7.05 9.23 -3.71
C CYS A 93 6.55 8.86 -5.12
N SER A 94 7.45 8.63 -6.08
CA SER A 94 7.11 8.13 -7.41
C SER A 94 6.85 6.62 -7.40
N PHE A 95 5.73 6.21 -6.80
CA PHE A 95 5.33 4.80 -6.69
C PHE A 95 4.32 4.37 -7.75
N PHE A 96 3.81 5.32 -8.56
CA PHE A 96 2.69 5.10 -9.46
C PHE A 96 3.14 4.87 -10.90
N ALA A 97 2.53 3.87 -11.54
CA ALA A 97 2.93 3.38 -12.85
C ALA A 97 2.53 4.31 -14.00
N ASP A 98 1.64 5.28 -13.76
CA ASP A 98 1.19 6.25 -14.76
C ASP A 98 2.17 7.42 -14.95
N GLY A 99 3.25 7.47 -14.16
CA GLY A 99 4.24 8.54 -14.22
C GLY A 99 3.76 9.85 -13.59
N SER A 100 2.62 9.84 -12.89
CA SER A 100 2.18 10.98 -12.08
C SER A 100 3.19 11.25 -10.97
N VAL A 101 3.51 12.53 -10.79
CA VAL A 101 4.43 13.00 -9.75
C VAL A 101 3.59 13.76 -8.73
N PRO A 102 3.48 13.25 -7.48
CA PRO A 102 2.75 13.98 -6.47
C PRO A 102 3.48 15.30 -6.16
N LEU A 103 2.72 16.38 -6.01
CA LEU A 103 3.26 17.68 -5.60
C LEU A 103 3.72 17.66 -4.14
N TYR A 104 3.07 16.82 -3.34
CA TYR A 104 3.34 16.64 -1.93
C TYR A 104 3.08 15.20 -1.51
N CYS A 105 3.88 14.70 -0.58
CA CYS A 105 3.60 13.43 0.09
C CYS A 105 4.14 13.41 1.52
N THR A 106 3.58 12.49 2.31
CA THR A 106 4.14 12.09 3.59
C THR A 106 4.56 10.62 3.56
N SER A 107 5.58 10.28 4.34
CA SER A 107 6.06 8.90 4.51
C SER A 107 6.30 8.62 5.98
N THR A 108 5.78 7.50 6.46
CA THR A 108 5.96 7.04 7.84
C THR A 108 6.48 5.61 7.82
N GLU A 109 7.32 5.27 8.77
CA GLU A 109 7.84 3.93 8.98
C GLU A 109 6.94 3.15 9.95
N LEU A 110 6.73 1.87 9.67
CA LEU A 110 6.01 0.93 10.52
C LEU A 110 7.00 -0.03 11.17
N VAL A 111 6.94 -0.16 12.49
CA VAL A 111 7.81 -1.04 13.28
C VAL A 111 6.96 -1.86 14.25
N ARG A 112 7.32 -3.12 14.47
CA ARG A 112 6.74 -3.95 15.53
C ARG A 112 7.86 -4.67 16.24
N ASN A 113 7.97 -4.50 17.56
CA ASN A 113 9.04 -5.10 18.38
C ASN A 113 10.47 -4.79 17.89
N GLY A 114 10.67 -3.60 17.30
CA GLY A 114 11.96 -3.19 16.73
C GLY A 114 12.25 -3.73 15.32
N GLU A 115 11.36 -4.55 14.75
CA GLU A 115 11.46 -5.03 13.38
C GLU A 115 10.70 -4.11 12.42
N PHE A 116 11.35 -3.73 11.33
CA PHE A 116 10.75 -2.93 10.27
C PHE A 116 9.68 -3.75 9.53
N LEU A 117 8.46 -3.23 9.47
CA LEU A 117 7.34 -3.84 8.77
C LEU A 117 7.08 -3.22 7.41
N GLY A 118 7.50 -1.97 7.19
CA GLY A 118 7.22 -1.25 5.95
C GLY A 118 6.89 0.22 6.17
N ASN A 119 6.07 0.78 5.29
CA ASN A 119 5.77 2.20 5.27
C ASN A 119 4.29 2.48 4.95
N ILE A 120 3.82 3.66 5.36
CA ILE A 120 2.60 4.27 4.84
C ILE A 120 3.01 5.57 4.15
N HIS A 121 2.53 5.76 2.92
CA HIS A 121 2.72 6.98 2.16
C HIS A 121 1.36 7.61 1.88
N MET A 122 1.20 8.89 2.19
CA MET A 122 0.05 9.67 1.71
C MET A 122 0.54 10.58 0.61
N VAL A 123 -0.11 10.56 -0.56
CA VAL A 123 0.34 11.26 -1.76
C VAL A 123 -0.75 12.15 -2.32
N GLY A 124 -0.39 13.31 -2.86
CA GLY A 124 -1.34 14.19 -3.53
C GLY A 124 -0.80 15.60 -3.72
N THR A 125 -1.64 16.59 -3.41
CA THR A 125 -1.29 18.01 -3.47
C THR A 125 -1.03 18.55 -2.07
N ASN A 126 -0.70 19.84 -1.96
CA ASN A 126 -0.62 20.51 -0.66
C ASN A 126 -1.99 20.65 0.02
N ASP A 127 -3.08 20.58 -0.74
CA ASP A 127 -4.44 20.71 -0.20
C ASP A 127 -4.91 19.42 0.49
N GLY A 128 -4.34 18.28 0.11
CA GLY A 128 -4.63 16.98 0.72
C GLY A 128 -4.13 15.81 -0.12
N PRO A 129 -4.08 14.61 0.50
CA PRO A 129 -3.78 13.38 -0.22
C PRO A 129 -4.93 12.96 -1.13
N SER A 130 -4.61 12.51 -2.34
CA SER A 130 -5.54 11.85 -3.25
C SER A 130 -5.50 10.31 -3.11
N ALA A 131 -4.40 9.79 -2.56
CA ALA A 131 -4.24 8.38 -2.27
C ALA A 131 -3.33 8.11 -1.06
N VAL A 132 -3.49 6.91 -0.51
CA VAL A 132 -2.62 6.33 0.53
C VAL A 132 -2.10 4.98 0.05
N LEU A 133 -0.79 4.80 0.14
CA LEU A 133 -0.09 3.57 -0.19
C LEU A 133 0.52 2.98 1.10
N GLY A 134 -0.02 1.85 1.55
CA GLY A 134 0.63 1.01 2.54
C GLY A 134 1.55 0.00 1.85
N VAL A 135 2.79 -0.11 2.30
CA VAL A 135 3.76 -1.10 1.86
C VAL A 135 4.14 -1.94 3.08
N VAL A 136 3.95 -3.25 3.01
CA VAL A 136 4.26 -4.18 4.11
C VAL A 136 5.19 -5.27 3.60
N GLN A 137 6.24 -5.55 4.34
CA GLN A 137 7.19 -6.63 4.10
C GLN A 137 6.97 -7.76 5.10
N SER A 138 7.11 -9.00 4.66
CA SER A 138 6.97 -10.16 5.55
C SER A 138 7.72 -11.38 5.07
N ASP A 139 8.23 -12.18 6.00
CA ASP A 139 8.90 -13.45 5.67
C ASP A 139 7.90 -14.55 5.27
N THR A 140 6.68 -14.47 5.81
CA THR A 140 5.61 -15.44 5.56
C THR A 140 4.36 -14.73 5.05
N ILE A 141 3.52 -15.47 4.31
CA ILE A 141 2.22 -14.96 3.87
C ILE A 141 1.33 -14.70 5.08
N THR A 142 1.33 -15.58 6.08
CA THR A 142 0.46 -15.45 7.25
C THR A 142 0.77 -14.19 8.06
N SER A 143 2.05 -13.92 8.36
CA SER A 143 2.43 -12.70 9.08
C SER A 143 2.16 -11.44 8.26
N GLY A 144 2.41 -11.49 6.95
CA GLY A 144 2.10 -10.38 6.05
C GLY A 144 0.62 -10.08 5.95
N MET A 145 -0.22 -11.11 5.86
CA MET A 145 -1.68 -11.01 5.83
C MET A 145 -2.22 -10.35 7.09
N GLU A 146 -1.70 -10.72 8.27
CA GLU A 146 -2.07 -10.08 9.53
C GLU A 146 -1.75 -8.58 9.51
N VAL A 147 -0.50 -8.23 9.19
CA VAL A 147 -0.03 -6.84 9.22
C VAL A 147 -0.72 -5.98 8.16
N VAL A 148 -0.86 -6.47 6.92
CA VAL A 148 -1.52 -5.71 5.85
C VAL A 148 -3.00 -5.51 6.14
N THR A 149 -3.68 -6.46 6.81
CA THR A 149 -5.07 -6.29 7.26
C THR A 149 -5.15 -5.16 8.30
N ILE A 150 -4.30 -5.20 9.32
CA ILE A 150 -4.24 -4.16 10.36
C ILE A 150 -3.97 -2.78 9.75
N VAL A 151 -3.00 -2.69 8.83
CA VAL A 151 -2.67 -1.43 8.14
C VAL A 151 -3.85 -0.93 7.32
N THR A 152 -4.48 -1.81 6.54
CA THR A 152 -5.64 -1.47 5.70
C THR A 152 -6.80 -0.93 6.53
N ASP A 153 -7.17 -1.64 7.60
CA ASP A 153 -8.27 -1.25 8.49
C ASP A 153 -7.92 0.01 9.30
N SER A 154 -6.63 0.27 9.56
CA SER A 154 -6.18 1.49 10.24
C SER A 154 -6.24 2.73 9.36
N ILE A 155 -5.92 2.60 8.07
CA ILE A 155 -6.02 3.71 7.10
C ILE A 155 -7.48 4.07 6.85
N THR A 156 -8.38 3.08 6.83
CA THR A 156 -9.78 3.31 6.45
C THR A 156 -10.77 2.72 7.42
N GLU A 157 -11.39 3.58 8.23
CA GLU A 157 -12.43 3.14 9.17
C GLU A 157 -13.71 2.68 8.45
N ASN A 158 -14.10 3.38 7.37
CA ASN A 158 -15.42 3.20 6.76
C ASN A 158 -15.38 2.71 5.30
N VAL A 159 -14.20 2.53 4.70
CA VAL A 159 -14.10 2.13 3.28
C VAL A 159 -14.62 0.72 3.07
N PHE A 160 -14.43 -0.17 4.04
CA PHE A 160 -14.89 -1.55 3.98
C PHE A 160 -16.24 -1.79 4.66
N ASP A 161 -16.94 -0.75 5.14
CA ASP A 161 -18.25 -0.89 5.80
C ASP A 161 -19.27 -1.62 4.92
N CYS A 162 -19.24 -1.33 3.62
CA CYS A 162 -20.10 -1.98 2.62
C CYS A 162 -19.80 -3.47 2.40
N MET A 163 -18.70 -3.96 2.98
CA MET A 163 -18.25 -5.35 2.98
C MET A 163 -18.37 -5.99 4.37
N GLY A 164 -19.05 -5.34 5.32
CA GLY A 164 -19.16 -5.80 6.71
C GLY A 164 -18.05 -5.25 7.63
N GLY A 165 -17.33 -4.21 7.20
CA GLY A 165 -16.38 -3.46 8.02
C GLY A 165 -14.98 -4.06 8.14
N ILE A 166 -14.63 -5.09 7.36
CA ILE A 166 -13.34 -5.79 7.48
C ILE A 166 -12.72 -6.12 6.12
N SER A 167 -11.43 -5.84 5.96
CA SER A 167 -10.66 -6.15 4.73
C SER A 167 -10.11 -7.59 4.69
N GLY A 168 -10.01 -8.25 5.85
CA GLY A 168 -9.37 -9.57 6.02
C GLY A 168 -9.80 -10.65 5.01
N PRO A 169 -11.09 -10.94 4.82
CA PRO A 169 -11.53 -11.98 3.88
C PRO A 169 -11.13 -11.74 2.41
N TRP A 170 -10.96 -10.46 2.02
CA TRP A 170 -10.51 -10.10 0.68
C TRP A 170 -8.99 -10.28 0.53
N ILE A 171 -8.23 -9.92 1.56
CA ILE A 171 -6.77 -10.12 1.62
C ILE A 171 -6.44 -11.62 1.64
N GLU A 172 -7.18 -12.43 2.42
CA GLU A 172 -7.02 -13.88 2.50
C GLU A 172 -7.18 -14.54 1.13
N GLN A 173 -8.26 -14.23 0.40
CA GLN A 173 -8.50 -14.73 -0.96
C GLN A 173 -7.37 -14.39 -1.93
N LEU A 174 -6.81 -13.19 -1.85
CA LEU A 174 -5.67 -12.81 -2.68
C LEU A 174 -4.41 -13.63 -2.30
N SER A 175 -4.21 -13.89 -1.01
CA SER A 175 -3.08 -14.69 -0.50
C SER A 175 -3.14 -16.15 -0.98
N GLU A 176 -4.33 -16.77 -0.90
CA GLU A 176 -4.55 -18.15 -1.36
C GLU A 176 -4.26 -18.29 -2.86
N ARG A 177 -4.75 -17.33 -3.65
CA ARG A 177 -4.48 -17.27 -5.08
C ARG A 177 -2.99 -17.13 -5.37
N HIS A 178 -2.28 -16.27 -4.63
CA HIS A 178 -0.84 -16.10 -4.79
C HIS A 178 -0.05 -17.38 -4.51
N VAL A 179 -0.41 -18.16 -3.49
CA VAL A 179 0.22 -19.46 -3.19
C VAL A 179 0.11 -20.42 -4.38
N VAL A 180 -1.03 -20.42 -5.06
CA VAL A 180 -1.32 -21.29 -6.20
C VAL A 180 -0.61 -20.80 -7.46
N GLU A 181 -0.71 -19.51 -7.76
CA GLU A 181 -0.18 -18.91 -8.99
C GLU A 181 1.34 -18.72 -8.95
N ARG A 182 1.91 -18.43 -7.78
CA ARG A 182 3.33 -18.10 -7.56
C ARG A 182 3.86 -16.98 -8.46
N LEU A 183 2.99 -16.06 -8.84
CA LEU A 183 3.27 -14.87 -9.64
C LEU A 183 2.76 -13.63 -8.88
N THR A 184 3.10 -12.44 -9.37
CA THR A 184 2.48 -11.20 -8.86
C THR A 184 0.96 -11.29 -8.95
N THR A 185 0.28 -11.19 -7.80
CA THR A 185 -1.17 -11.31 -7.70
C THR A 185 -1.75 -9.97 -7.30
N LYS A 186 -2.70 -9.47 -8.08
CA LYS A 186 -3.38 -8.20 -7.83
C LYS A 186 -4.88 -8.42 -7.63
N SER A 187 -5.53 -7.53 -6.90
CA SER A 187 -6.98 -7.45 -6.76
C SER A 187 -7.40 -5.99 -6.58
N THR A 188 -8.54 -5.61 -7.15
CA THR A 188 -9.03 -4.23 -7.11
C THR A 188 -10.53 -4.22 -6.80
N ILE A 189 -10.96 -3.27 -5.96
CA ILE A 189 -12.35 -3.00 -5.65
C ILE A 189 -12.67 -1.56 -6.03
N ASN A 190 -13.51 -1.40 -7.06
CA ASN A 190 -13.92 -0.08 -7.59
C ASN A 190 -15.29 0.41 -7.06
N GLY A 191 -15.98 -0.39 -6.23
CA GLY A 191 -17.34 -0.11 -5.74
C GLY A 191 -17.41 0.56 -4.36
N LEU A 192 -16.27 0.79 -3.71
CA LEU A 192 -16.18 1.42 -2.39
C LEU A 192 -16.13 2.95 -2.52
N PRO A 193 -16.31 3.73 -1.42
CA PRO A 193 -16.21 5.19 -1.45
C PRO A 193 -14.91 5.71 -2.07
N MET A 194 -13.83 4.93 -1.96
CA MET A 194 -12.57 5.12 -2.69
C MET A 194 -12.16 3.79 -3.31
N PRO A 195 -11.55 3.79 -4.51
CA PRO A 195 -11.03 2.56 -5.09
C PRO A 195 -9.91 2.01 -4.22
N VAL A 196 -9.84 0.69 -4.13
CA VAL A 196 -8.80 -0.01 -3.36
C VAL A 196 -8.13 -1.05 -4.24
N LEU A 197 -6.80 -1.08 -4.24
CA LEU A 197 -5.98 -2.07 -4.93
C LEU A 197 -5.03 -2.75 -3.95
N LEU A 198 -5.01 -4.08 -3.97
CA LEU A 198 -4.04 -4.89 -3.24
C LEU A 198 -3.16 -5.65 -4.23
N GLU A 199 -1.86 -5.66 -3.98
CA GLU A 199 -0.87 -6.41 -4.73
C GLU A 199 0.01 -7.20 -3.76
N LEU A 200 0.21 -8.48 -4.05
CA LEU A 200 1.16 -9.37 -3.38
C LEU A 200 2.19 -9.86 -4.39
N THR A 201 3.45 -9.71 -4.01
CA THR A 201 4.61 -10.19 -4.76
C THR A 201 5.61 -10.86 -3.83
N GLY A 202 6.54 -11.62 -4.41
CA GLY A 202 7.64 -12.23 -3.69
C GLY A 202 7.53 -13.75 -3.59
N SER A 203 8.25 -14.30 -2.63
CA SER A 203 8.43 -15.73 -2.42
C SER A 203 8.69 -16.02 -0.95
N PRO A 204 8.66 -17.29 -0.49
CA PRO A 204 8.94 -17.61 0.92
C PRO A 204 10.22 -16.95 1.44
N GLY A 205 10.13 -16.24 2.57
CA GLY A 205 11.21 -15.47 3.17
C GLY A 205 11.32 -14.01 2.71
N ASN A 206 10.54 -13.58 1.71
CA ASN A 206 10.51 -12.18 1.25
C ASN A 206 9.23 -11.91 0.44
N TYR A 207 8.15 -11.53 1.11
CA TYR A 207 6.91 -11.06 0.51
C TYR A 207 6.78 -9.55 0.64
N LEU A 208 6.20 -8.95 -0.39
CA LEU A 208 5.87 -7.53 -0.42
C LEU A 208 4.39 -7.36 -0.75
N TRP A 209 3.69 -6.71 0.17
CA TRP A 209 2.29 -6.35 0.07
C TRP A 209 2.19 -4.85 -0.18
N LYS A 210 1.36 -4.46 -1.16
CA LYS A 210 1.05 -3.07 -1.44
C LYS A 210 -0.46 -2.89 -1.43
N ILE A 211 -0.95 -2.03 -0.56
CA ILE A 211 -2.34 -1.60 -0.49
C ILE A 211 -2.42 -0.14 -0.92
N LEU A 212 -3.17 0.15 -1.97
CA LEU A 212 -3.44 1.49 -2.47
C LEU A 212 -4.92 1.80 -2.25
N ILE A 213 -5.19 2.94 -1.60
CA ILE A 213 -6.53 3.43 -1.32
C ILE A 213 -6.65 4.83 -1.91
N GLY A 214 -7.66 5.05 -2.75
CA GLY A 214 -7.83 6.29 -3.49
C GLY A 214 -7.21 6.25 -4.89
N ASN A 215 -7.25 7.39 -5.57
CA ASN A 215 -6.67 7.55 -6.89
C ASN A 215 -5.35 8.30 -6.77
N ALA A 216 -4.25 7.64 -7.13
CA ALA A 216 -3.06 8.39 -7.47
C ALA A 216 -3.35 9.14 -8.77
N THR A 217 -3.34 10.46 -8.70
CA THR A 217 -3.53 11.37 -9.83
C THR A 217 -2.31 12.27 -9.94
#